data_AF-A0A8S2DWI8-F1
#
_entry.id   AF-A0A8S2DWI8-F1
#
_cell.length_a   1.000
_cell.length_b   1.000
_cell.length_c   1.000
_cell.angle_alpha   90.00
_cell.angle_beta   90.00
_cell.angle_gamma   90.00
#
_symmetry.space_group_name_H-M   'P 1'
#
loop_
_entity.id
_entity.type
_entity.pdbx_description
1 polymer ?
#
loop_
_entity_poly.entity_id
_entity_poly.type
_entity_poly.pdbx_seq_one_letter_code
_entity_poly.pdbx_strand_id
1 'polypeptide(L)'
;MNKKYITAIYVLDYEQARHVFLFGLNQLNKSKEYYVLDGFVTDYVEICQDISQLYNKLVFSELDIERQCKMHKRRIDLISPLCNELNEQYYLHCVR
;
A
#
# COMPACT_ATOMS: atom_id res chain seq x y z
N MET A 1 6.86 18.27 -8.63
CA MET A 1 5.87 17.53 -7.81
C MET A 1 4.47 18.02 -8.18
N ASN A 2 3.63 17.19 -8.80
CA ASN A 2 2.26 17.56 -9.14
C ASN A 2 1.38 17.63 -7.87
N LYS A 3 1.34 18.80 -7.24
CA LYS A 3 0.51 19.15 -6.06
C LYS A 3 -1.01 19.08 -6.31
N LYS A 4 -1.46 18.62 -7.48
CA LYS A 4 -2.87 18.68 -7.89
C LYS A 4 -3.78 17.70 -7.14
N TYR A 5 -3.22 16.60 -6.62
CA TYR A 5 -4.03 15.50 -6.09
C TYR A 5 -3.94 15.33 -4.57
N ILE A 6 -2.88 15.81 -3.92
CA ILE A 6 -2.81 15.87 -2.45
C ILE A 6 -3.18 17.29 -2.03
N THR A 7 -4.42 17.44 -1.57
CA THR A 7 -4.97 18.72 -1.10
C THR A 7 -5.57 18.53 0.29
N ALA A 8 -5.98 19.62 0.95
CA ALA A 8 -6.72 19.57 2.21
C ALA A 8 -8.23 19.32 2.02
N ILE A 9 -8.64 18.88 0.82
CA ILE A 9 -10.04 18.66 0.44
C ILE A 9 -10.36 17.16 0.59
N TYR A 10 -11.57 16.85 1.04
CA TYR A 10 -12.04 15.47 1.12
C TYR A 10 -12.11 14.81 -0.27
N VAL A 11 -11.71 13.54 -0.31
CA VAL A 11 -11.88 12.66 -1.45
C VAL A 11 -13.30 12.09 -1.39
N LEU A 12 -14.15 12.45 -2.36
CA LEU A 12 -15.58 12.13 -2.33
C LEU A 12 -16.03 11.07 -3.35
N ASP A 13 -15.21 10.81 -4.37
CA ASP A 13 -15.50 9.85 -5.42
C ASP A 13 -14.29 8.98 -5.73
N TYR A 14 -14.55 7.89 -6.46
CA TYR A 14 -13.54 6.91 -6.84
C TYR A 14 -12.41 7.51 -7.69
N GLU A 15 -12.70 8.42 -8.61
CA GLU A 15 -11.67 8.99 -9.48
C GLU A 15 -10.71 9.88 -8.70
N GLN A 16 -11.23 10.69 -7.77
CA GLN A 16 -10.40 11.42 -6.81
C GLN A 16 -9.55 10.48 -5.95
N ALA A 17 -10.16 9.40 -5.43
CA ALA A 17 -9.46 8.40 -4.62
C ALA A 17 -8.35 7.72 -5.41
N ARG A 18 -8.63 7.38 -6.67
CA ARG A 18 -7.69 6.78 -7.61
C ARG A 18 -6.51 7.69 -7.89
N HIS A 19 -6.72 8.99 -8.05
CA HIS A 19 -5.62 9.94 -8.25
C HIS A 19 -4.68 10.02 -7.04
N VAL A 20 -5.24 10.10 -5.83
CA VAL A 20 -4.45 10.09 -4.59
C VAL A 20 -3.72 8.76 -4.45
N PHE A 21 -4.41 7.64 -4.70
CA PHE A 21 -3.85 6.31 -4.68
C PHE A 21 -2.67 6.16 -5.64
N LEU A 22 -2.81 6.57 -6.90
CA LEU A 22 -1.75 6.47 -7.91
C LEU A 22 -0.53 7.32 -7.53
N PHE A 23 -0.75 8.51 -6.97
CA PHE A 23 0.35 9.32 -6.48
C PHE A 23 1.07 8.63 -5.32
N GLY A 24 0.34 8.17 -4.29
CA GLY A 24 0.90 7.50 -3.12
C GLY A 24 1.65 6.23 -3.48
N LEU A 25 1.04 5.38 -4.31
CA LEU A 25 1.63 4.14 -4.81
C LEU A 25 2.94 4.42 -5.56
N ASN A 26 2.99 5.46 -6.39
CA ASN A 26 4.22 5.84 -7.10
C ASN A 26 5.34 6.29 -6.15
N GLN A 27 5.02 7.04 -5.08
CA GLN A 27 6.05 7.41 -4.09
C GLN A 27 6.53 6.19 -3.30
N LEU A 28 5.62 5.35 -2.83
CA LEU A 28 5.97 4.15 -2.07
C LEU A 28 6.77 3.15 -2.90
N ASN A 29 6.46 2.98 -4.19
CA ASN A 29 7.26 2.14 -5.08
C ASN A 29 8.68 2.67 -5.23
N LYS A 30 8.86 3.99 -5.39
CA LYS A 30 10.20 4.61 -5.42
C LYS A 30 10.95 4.42 -4.11
N SER A 31 10.28 4.57 -2.97
CA SER A 31 10.88 4.28 -1.67
C SER A 31 11.28 2.81 -1.57
N LYS A 32 10.44 1.89 -2.04
CA LYS A 32 10.69 0.44 -2.01
C LYS A 32 11.88 0.01 -2.87
N GLU A 33 12.22 0.77 -3.92
CA GLU A 33 13.43 0.55 -4.72
C GLU A 33 14.71 0.85 -3.93
N TYR A 34 14.65 1.74 -2.93
CA TYR A 34 15.78 2.12 -2.08
C TYR A 34 15.84 1.31 -0.78
N TYR A 35 14.73 1.26 -0.05
CA TYR A 35 14.59 0.53 1.21
C TYR A 35 14.28 -0.93 0.92
N VAL A 36 15.24 -1.64 0.35
CA VAL A 36 15.10 -3.08 0.08
C VAL A 36 15.14 -3.89 1.38
N LEU A 37 14.58 -5.11 1.34
CA LEU A 37 14.47 -5.95 2.53
C LEU A 37 15.83 -6.20 3.22
N ASP A 38 16.88 -6.44 2.44
CA ASP A 38 18.23 -6.63 2.97
C ASP A 38 18.82 -5.28 3.40
N GLY A 39 19.05 -5.13 4.71
CA GLY A 39 19.58 -3.90 5.32
C GLY A 39 18.53 -2.90 5.81
N PHE A 40 17.28 -2.92 5.30
CA PHE A 40 16.20 -2.02 5.71
C PHE A 40 14.88 -2.75 6.00
N VAL A 41 14.97 -3.88 6.74
CA VAL A 41 13.82 -4.78 6.99
C VAL A 41 12.59 -4.04 7.50
N THR A 42 12.74 -3.20 8.53
CA THR A 42 11.62 -2.46 9.14
C THR A 42 10.97 -1.50 8.13
N ASP A 43 11.76 -0.67 7.46
CA ASP A 43 11.25 0.29 6.46
C ASP A 43 10.57 -0.43 5.28
N TYR A 44 11.17 -1.51 4.78
CA TYR A 44 10.59 -2.30 3.69
C TYR A 44 9.22 -2.89 4.07
N VAL A 45 9.09 -3.40 5.30
CA VAL A 45 7.84 -3.94 5.82
C VAL A 45 6.79 -2.85 5.97
N GLU A 46 7.14 -1.69 6.55
CA GLU A 46 6.24 -0.54 6.68
C GLU A 46 5.76 -0.03 5.31
N ILE A 47 6.67 0.10 4.34
CA ILE A 47 6.30 0.49 2.97
C ILE A 47 5.33 -0.52 2.35
N CYS A 48 5.55 -1.82 2.54
CA CYS A 48 4.63 -2.84 2.08
C CYS A 48 3.25 -2.73 2.77
N GLN A 49 3.22 -2.48 4.07
CA GLN A 49 1.97 -2.25 4.80
C GLN A 49 1.22 -1.02 4.30
N ASP A 50 1.93 0.09 4.06
CA ASP A 50 1.35 1.33 3.52
C ASP A 50 0.74 1.14 2.14
N ILE A 51 1.43 0.42 1.24
CA ILE A 51 0.89 0.07 -0.07
C ILE A 51 -0.38 -0.79 0.10
N SER A 52 -0.37 -1.78 1.00
CA SER A 52 -1.54 -2.62 1.28
C SER A 52 -2.72 -1.78 1.81
N GLN A 53 -2.46 -0.82 2.69
CA GLN A 53 -3.47 0.08 3.22
C GLN A 53 -4.01 1.04 2.14
N LEU A 54 -3.17 1.55 1.23
CA LEU A 54 -3.64 2.34 0.09
C LEU A 54 -4.64 1.59 -0.76
N TYR A 55 -4.37 0.31 -1.08
CA TYR A 55 -5.34 -0.54 -1.78
C TYR A 55 -6.62 -0.72 -0.97
N ASN A 56 -6.50 -0.96 0.35
CA ASN A 56 -7.66 -1.13 1.23
C ASN A 56 -8.56 0.12 1.24
N LYS A 57 -7.97 1.32 1.24
CA LYS A 57 -8.71 2.59 1.19
C LYS A 57 -9.37 2.82 -0.17
N LEU A 58 -8.70 2.47 -1.28
CA LEU A 58 -9.28 2.62 -2.62
C LEU A 58 -10.50 1.70 -2.84
N VAL A 59 -10.41 0.45 -2.36
CA VAL A 59 -11.47 -0.56 -2.47
C VAL A 59 -12.81 -0.04 -1.93
N PHE A 60 -12.80 0.74 -0.84
CA PHE A 60 -14.02 1.31 -0.24
C PHE A 60 -14.87 2.10 -1.25
N SER A 61 -14.24 2.77 -2.21
CA SER A 61 -14.91 3.57 -3.24
C SER A 61 -15.15 2.83 -4.56
N GLU A 62 -14.65 1.61 -4.71
CA GLU A 62 -14.82 0.79 -5.92
C GLU A 62 -16.15 0.03 -5.88
N LEU A 63 -16.91 0.07 -6.97
CA LEU A 63 -18.20 -0.63 -7.07
C LEU A 63 -18.10 -1.92 -7.87
N ASP A 64 -17.07 -2.07 -8.70
CA ASP A 64 -16.84 -3.27 -9.48
C ASP A 64 -16.20 -4.37 -8.61
N ILE A 65 -16.96 -5.44 -8.37
CA ILE A 65 -16.54 -6.56 -7.52
C ILE A 65 -15.27 -7.25 -8.04
N GLU A 66 -15.12 -7.36 -9.37
CA GLU A 66 -13.94 -8.00 -9.96
C GLU A 66 -12.67 -7.18 -9.66
N ARG A 67 -12.76 -5.84 -9.75
CA ARG A 67 -11.69 -4.93 -9.37
C ARG A 67 -11.42 -4.97 -7.87
N GLN A 68 -12.44 -5.01 -7.02
CA GLN A 68 -12.25 -5.17 -5.57
C GLN A 68 -11.46 -6.46 -5.27
N CYS A 69 -11.85 -7.60 -5.86
CA CYS A 69 -11.15 -8.88 -5.72
C CYS A 69 -9.68 -8.78 -6.15
N LYS A 70 -9.40 -8.15 -7.29
CA LYS A 70 -8.03 -7.93 -7.78
C LYS A 70 -7.21 -7.07 -6.81
N MET A 71 -7.79 -6.01 -6.26
CA MET A 71 -7.13 -5.15 -5.27
C MET A 71 -6.85 -5.91 -3.97
N HIS A 72 -7.80 -6.70 -3.46
CA HIS A 72 -7.57 -7.57 -2.30
C HIS A 72 -6.50 -8.62 -2.55
N LYS A 73 -6.50 -9.25 -3.73
CA LYS A 73 -5.46 -10.20 -4.12
C LYS A 73 -4.08 -9.53 -4.12
N ARG A 74 -3.98 -8.32 -4.67
CA ARG A 74 -2.72 -7.55 -4.68
C ARG A 74 -2.20 -7.26 -3.27
N ARG A 75 -3.09 -7.00 -2.30
CA ARG A 75 -2.71 -6.83 -0.89
C ARG A 75 -2.15 -8.12 -0.30
N ILE A 76 -2.81 -9.25 -0.55
CA ILE A 76 -2.33 -10.57 -0.10
C ILE A 76 -0.95 -10.87 -0.68
N ASP A 77 -0.77 -10.64 -1.98
CA ASP A 77 0.50 -10.90 -2.68
C ASP A 77 1.65 -10.03 -2.15
N LEU A 78 1.33 -8.87 -1.57
CA LEU A 78 2.32 -7.96 -1.01
C LEU A 78 2.73 -8.35 0.42
N ILE A 79 1.78 -8.79 1.25
CA ILE A 79 2.01 -9.05 2.68
C ILE A 79 2.41 -10.50 2.95
N SER A 80 1.83 -11.47 2.22
CA SER A 80 2.07 -12.90 2.45
C SER A 80 3.55 -13.31 2.40
N PRO A 81 4.38 -12.81 1.46
CA PRO A 81 5.81 -13.14 1.44
C PRO A 81 6.55 -12.68 2.72
N LEU A 82 6.17 -11.53 3.29
CA LEU A 82 6.78 -11.01 4.51
C LEU A 82 6.56 -11.94 5.70
N CYS A 83 5.41 -12.62 5.76
CA CYS A 83 5.11 -13.59 6.81
C CYS A 83 6.06 -14.80 6.77
N ASN A 84 6.59 -15.14 5.60
CA ASN A 84 7.49 -16.29 5.42
C ASN A 84 8.96 -15.91 5.62
N GLU A 85 9.31 -14.65 5.34
CA GLU A 85 10.69 -14.15 5.40
C GLU A 85 11.05 -13.56 6.78
N LEU A 86 10.07 -13.07 7.53
CA LEU A 86 10.28 -12.55 8.88
C LEU A 86 10.29 -13.67 9.91
N ASN A 87 11.22 -13.61 10.86
CA ASN A 87 11.19 -14.45 12.06
C ASN A 87 9.90 -14.18 12.85
N GLU A 88 9.24 -15.23 13.36
CA GLU A 88 8.00 -15.20 14.14
C GLU A 88 7.99 -14.12 15.24
N GLN A 89 9.12 -13.89 15.91
CA GLN A 89 9.24 -12.88 16.96
C GLN A 89 9.20 -11.44 16.41
N TYR A 90 9.77 -11.20 15.23
CA TYR A 90 9.78 -9.88 14.60
C TYR A 90 8.45 -9.58 13.89
N TYR A 91 7.81 -10.63 13.36
CA TYR A 91 6.48 -10.56 12.77
C TYR A 91 5.43 -9.97 13.74
N LEU A 92 5.44 -10.41 15.00
CA LEU A 92 4.51 -9.92 16.04
C LEU A 92 4.68 -8.44 16.38
N HIS A 93 5.88 -7.86 16.17
CA HIS A 93 6.15 -6.46 16.44
C HIS A 93 5.82 -5.53 15.26
N CYS A 94 5.90 -6.05 14.04
CA CYS A 94 5.71 -5.25 12.83
C CYS A 94 4.27 -5.28 12.30
N VAL A 95 3.49 -6.34 12.53
CA VAL A 95 2.12 -6.42 12.00
C VAL A 95 1.16 -5.61 12.88
N ARG A 96 0.57 -4.55 12.32
CA ARG A 96 -0.57 -3.80 12.88
C ARG A 96 -1.71 -3.71 11.87
#